data_AF-A8SI26-F1
#
_entry.id   AF-A8SI26-F1
#
_cell.length_a   1.000
_cell.length_b   1.000
_cell.length_c   1.000
_cell.angle_alpha   90.00
_cell.angle_beta   90.00
_cell.angle_gamma   90.00
#
_symmetry.space_group_name_H-M   'P 1'
#
loop_
_entity.id
_entity.type
_entity.pdbx_description
1 polymer ?
#
loop_
_entity_poly.entity_id
_entity_poly.type
_entity_poly.pdbx_seq_one_letter_code
_entity_poly.pdbx_strand_id
1 'polypeptide(L)'
;MLQNFNEKSKVYKNDVFKAIQILGKKNMNFHYIFMDPPYRKNLILSVLESICENNLLKNEGIIIIEHESELILDTHIFALNKVDERIYGDKTITFMNKH
;
A
#
# COMPACT_ATOMS: atom_id res chain seq x y z
N MET A 1 -22.24 26.23 -9.81
CA MET A 1 -22.77 24.92 -9.40
C MET A 1 -21.89 23.85 -10.04
N LEU A 2 -20.89 23.33 -9.31
CA LEU A 2 -19.92 22.34 -9.84
C LEU A 2 -20.42 20.93 -9.51
N GLN A 3 -21.26 20.37 -10.38
CA GLN A 3 -21.61 18.96 -10.38
C GLN A 3 -20.64 18.23 -11.31
N ASN A 4 -19.82 17.31 -10.80
CA ASN A 4 -19.19 16.17 -11.53
C ASN A 4 -18.08 15.41 -10.77
N PHE A 5 -17.99 15.48 -9.44
CA PHE A 5 -16.94 14.76 -8.67
C PHE A 5 -17.36 13.41 -8.07
N ASN A 6 -18.63 13.03 -8.14
CA ASN A 6 -19.13 11.87 -7.38
C ASN A 6 -18.86 10.48 -7.98
N GLU A 7 -18.24 10.37 -9.16
CA GLU A 7 -18.09 9.07 -9.86
C GLU A 7 -16.64 8.54 -9.97
N LYS A 8 -15.65 9.22 -9.37
CA LYS A 8 -14.23 8.83 -9.49
C LYS A 8 -13.70 7.97 -8.35
N SER A 9 -14.54 7.54 -7.42
CA SER A 9 -14.13 6.78 -6.24
C SER A 9 -15.00 5.55 -6.03
N LYS A 10 -14.40 4.49 -5.47
CA LYS A 10 -15.11 3.28 -5.09
C LYS A 10 -14.69 2.85 -3.70
N VAL A 11 -15.67 2.74 -2.81
CA VAL A 11 -15.46 2.32 -1.42
C VAL A 11 -15.79 0.85 -1.28
N TYR A 12 -14.91 0.10 -0.63
CA TYR A 12 -15.12 -1.29 -0.25
C TYR A 12 -15.18 -1.38 1.28
N LYS A 13 -16.33 -1.75 1.84
CA LYS A 13 -16.52 -1.97 3.28
C LYS A 13 -16.32 -3.44 3.62
N ASN A 14 -15.08 -3.90 3.54
CA ASN A 14 -14.67 -5.28 3.83
C ASN A 14 -13.27 -5.31 4.45
N ASP A 15 -12.86 -6.51 4.87
CA ASP A 15 -11.48 -6.77 5.30
C ASP A 15 -10.48 -6.49 4.16
N VAL A 16 -9.30 -5.98 4.50
CA VAL A 16 -8.28 -5.53 3.53
C VAL A 16 -7.83 -6.64 2.59
N PHE A 17 -7.68 -7.87 3.08
CA PHE A 17 -7.26 -9.00 2.27
C PHE A 17 -8.36 -9.41 1.28
N LYS A 18 -9.63 -9.35 1.70
CA LYS A 18 -10.76 -9.55 0.79
C LYS A 18 -10.82 -8.47 -0.28
N ALA A 19 -10.54 -7.21 0.06
CA ALA A 19 -10.48 -6.12 -0.91
C ALA A 19 -9.39 -6.36 -1.96
N ILE A 20 -8.17 -6.68 -1.50
CA ILE A 20 -7.02 -6.98 -2.36
C ILE A 20 -7.34 -8.13 -3.33
N GLN A 21 -7.90 -9.23 -2.83
CA GLN A 21 -8.30 -10.35 -3.69
C GLN A 21 -9.36 -9.97 -4.74
N ILE A 22 -10.34 -9.14 -4.37
CA ILE A 22 -11.38 -8.67 -5.32
C ILE A 22 -10.75 -7.79 -6.40
N LEU A 23 -9.80 -6.92 -6.04
CA LEU A 23 -9.10 -6.04 -6.98
C LEU A 23 -8.18 -6.84 -7.91
N GLY A 24 -7.48 -7.84 -7.35
CA GLY A 24 -6.61 -8.76 -8.10
C GLY A 24 -7.40 -9.56 -9.13
N LYS A 25 -8.54 -10.14 -8.74
CA LYS A 25 -9.46 -10.84 -9.66
C LYS A 25 -10.01 -9.95 -10.78
N LYS A 26 -10.02 -8.64 -10.58
CA LYS A 26 -10.42 -7.65 -11.61
C LYS A 26 -9.25 -7.16 -12.46
N ASN A 27 -8.04 -7.71 -12.27
CA ASN A 27 -6.81 -7.27 -12.91
C ASN A 27 -6.57 -5.75 -12.77
N MET A 28 -6.98 -5.18 -11.63
CA MET A 28 -6.75 -3.77 -11.35
C MET A 28 -5.31 -3.59 -10.86
N ASN A 29 -4.66 -2.54 -11.35
CA ASN A 29 -3.36 -2.12 -10.88
C ASN A 29 -3.31 -0.61 -10.67
N PHE A 30 -2.45 -0.18 -9.76
CA PHE A 30 -2.42 1.18 -9.24
C PHE A 30 -1.02 1.77 -9.37
N HIS A 31 -0.96 3.06 -9.73
CA HIS A 31 0.30 3.81 -9.68
C HIS A 31 0.67 4.19 -8.24
N TYR A 32 -0.32 4.34 -7.36
CA TYR A 32 -0.11 4.70 -5.97
C TYR A 32 -0.97 3.82 -5.08
N ILE A 33 -0.37 3.25 -4.03
CA ILE A 33 -1.07 2.53 -2.97
C ILE A 33 -0.66 3.17 -1.65
N PHE A 34 -1.64 3.69 -0.92
CA PHE A 34 -1.43 4.24 0.41
C PHE A 34 -1.79 3.19 1.46
N MET A 35 -0.92 3.01 2.43
CA MET A 35 -1.10 2.11 3.54
C MET A 35 -0.90 2.90 4.84
N ASP A 36 -2.00 3.10 5.56
CA ASP A 36 -2.00 3.57 6.95
C ASP A 36 -2.68 2.50 7.82
N PRO A 37 -2.02 1.34 8.03
CA PRO A 37 -2.58 0.25 8.81
C PRO A 37 -2.42 0.55 10.31
N PRO A 38 -3.29 -0.01 11.17
CA PRO A 38 -3.05 0.01 12.60
C PRO A 38 -1.68 -0.63 12.91
N TYR A 39 -0.99 -0.09 13.92
CA TYR A 39 0.46 -0.12 14.23
C TYR A 39 1.23 -1.47 14.27
N ARG A 40 0.71 -2.58 13.75
CA ARG A 40 1.32 -3.91 13.86
C ARG A 40 2.14 -4.26 12.62
N LYS A 41 3.46 -4.50 12.79
CA LYS A 41 4.39 -4.99 11.75
C LYS A 41 3.84 -6.12 10.91
N ASN A 42 3.28 -7.11 11.58
CA ASN A 42 2.78 -8.31 10.92
C ASN A 42 1.65 -7.98 9.93
N LEU A 43 0.81 -6.98 10.23
CA LEU A 43 -0.25 -6.57 9.31
C LEU A 43 0.32 -5.86 8.08
N ILE A 44 1.31 -4.99 8.24
CA ILE A 44 2.01 -4.33 7.12
C ILE A 44 2.59 -5.37 6.18
N LEU A 45 3.38 -6.32 6.71
CA LEU A 45 4.04 -7.34 5.90
C LEU A 45 3.04 -8.23 5.16
N SER A 46 1.99 -8.71 5.84
CA SER A 46 0.97 -9.53 5.19
C SER A 46 0.21 -8.77 4.10
N VAL A 47 -0.07 -7.47 4.30
CA VAL A 47 -0.73 -6.65 3.28
C VAL A 47 0.19 -6.44 2.07
N LEU A 48 1.48 -6.16 2.29
CA LEU A 48 2.47 -6.02 1.21
C LEU A 48 2.64 -7.30 0.40
N GLU A 49 2.73 -8.45 1.07
CA GLU A 49 2.75 -9.76 0.43
C GLU A 49 1.53 -9.94 -0.48
N SER A 50 0.34 -9.70 0.07
CA SER A 50 -0.91 -9.86 -0.67
C SER A 50 -1.03 -8.90 -1.87
N ILE A 51 -0.54 -7.67 -1.75
CA ILE A 51 -0.44 -6.70 -2.86
C ILE A 51 0.45 -7.24 -3.98
N CYS A 52 1.59 -7.85 -3.63
CA CYS A 52 2.53 -8.42 -4.59
C CYS A 52 1.93 -9.65 -5.29
N GLU A 53 1.36 -10.59 -4.52
CA GLU A 53 0.72 -11.80 -5.04
C GLU A 53 -0.44 -11.50 -6.00
N ASN A 54 -1.20 -10.43 -5.73
CA ASN A 54 -2.34 -10.01 -6.55
C ASN A 54 -1.95 -9.00 -7.65
N ASN A 55 -0.65 -8.73 -7.83
CA ASN A 55 -0.11 -7.83 -8.85
C ASN A 55 -0.79 -6.44 -8.89
N LEU A 56 -1.13 -5.89 -7.73
CA LEU A 56 -1.90 -4.64 -7.63
C LEU A 56 -1.06 -3.39 -7.88
N LEU A 57 0.26 -3.46 -7.74
CA LEU A 57 1.14 -2.33 -8.02
C LEU A 57 1.58 -2.35 -9.49
N LYS A 58 1.50 -1.23 -10.19
CA LYS A 58 2.10 -1.09 -11.53
C LYS A 58 3.64 -1.13 -11.45
N ASN A 59 4.30 -1.37 -12.58
CA ASN A 59 5.77 -1.42 -12.63
C ASN A 59 6.43 -0.12 -12.16
N GLU A 60 5.85 1.04 -12.50
CA GLU A 60 6.29 2.36 -12.04
C GLU A 60 5.48 2.85 -10.81
N GLY A 61 4.78 1.93 -10.15
CA GLY A 61 3.94 2.25 -9.01
C GLY A 61 4.75 2.42 -7.72
N ILE A 62 4.21 3.22 -6.80
CA ILE A 62 4.77 3.46 -5.48
C ILE A 62 3.76 3.06 -4.40
N ILE A 63 4.23 2.30 -3.41
CA ILE A 63 3.53 2.06 -2.14
C ILE A 63 4.07 3.05 -1.12
N ILE A 64 3.17 3.72 -0.42
CA ILE A 64 3.47 4.72 0.60
C ILE A 64 2.90 4.19 1.91
N ILE A 65 3.76 3.96 2.90
CA ILE A 65 3.40 3.30 4.16
C ILE A 65 3.71 4.25 5.30
N GLU A 66 2.69 4.60 6.08
CA GLU A 66 2.87 5.25 7.37
C GLU A 66 2.94 4.19 8.47
N HIS A 67 3.94 4.27 9.34
CA HIS A 67 4.12 3.35 10.47
C HIS A 67 4.88 4.01 11.62
N GLU A 68 4.92 3.37 12.79
CA GLU A 68 5.73 3.84 13.93
C GLU A 68 7.23 3.84 13.58
N SER A 69 7.99 4.80 14.07
CA SER A 69 9.44 4.90 13.80
C SER A 69 10.26 3.79 14.45
N GLU A 70 9.72 3.12 15.48
CA GLU A 70 10.32 1.92 16.08
C GLU A 70 10.25 0.70 15.14
N LEU A 71 9.36 0.75 14.14
CA LEU A 71 9.15 -0.31 13.17
C LEU A 71 10.14 -0.18 12.00
N ILE A 72 11.12 -1.07 11.95
CA ILE A 72 12.07 -1.10 10.84
C ILE A 72 11.55 -2.03 9.74
N LEU A 73 11.42 -1.48 8.52
CA LEU A 73 11.18 -2.23 7.28
C LEU A 73 12.50 -2.44 6.54
N ASP A 74 12.73 -3.67 6.09
CA ASP A 74 13.91 -4.06 5.33
C ASP A 74 13.96 -3.36 3.96
N THR A 75 15.16 -3.16 3.43
CA THR A 75 15.35 -2.52 2.11
C THR A 75 14.75 -3.33 0.97
N HIS A 76 14.67 -4.66 1.13
CA HIS A 76 14.09 -5.58 0.16
C HIS A 76 13.07 -6.46 0.86
N ILE A 77 11.82 -6.41 0.42
CA ILE A 77 10.73 -7.21 0.98
C ILE A 77 9.88 -7.72 -0.17
N PHE A 78 9.75 -9.04 -0.31
CA PHE A 78 9.04 -9.69 -1.42
C PHE A 78 9.59 -9.24 -2.79
N ALA A 79 8.73 -8.64 -3.61
CA ALA A 79 9.07 -8.09 -4.92
C ALA A 79 9.24 -6.55 -4.87
N LEU A 80 9.55 -5.98 -3.70
CA LEU A 80 9.62 -4.53 -3.48
C LEU A 80 10.98 -4.06 -2.94
N ASN A 81 11.42 -2.90 -3.43
CA ASN A 81 12.53 -2.14 -2.85
C ASN A 81 12.02 -0.95 -2.05
N LYS A 82 12.67 -0.67 -0.91
CA LYS A 82 12.60 0.64 -0.25
C LYS A 82 13.37 1.68 -1.05
N VAL A 83 12.69 2.77 -1.42
CA VAL A 83 13.22 3.86 -2.24
C VAL A 83 13.56 5.08 -1.41
N ASP A 84 12.72 5.41 -0.43
CA ASP A 84 12.87 6.56 0.46
C ASP A 84 12.23 6.25 1.82
N GLU A 85 12.70 6.90 2.87
CA GLU A 85 12.18 6.78 4.23
C GLU A 85 12.30 8.13 4.93
N ARG A 86 11.21 8.61 5.52
CA ARG A 86 11.14 9.93 6.16
C ARG A 86 10.58 9.81 7.56
N ILE A 87 11.33 10.32 8.53
CA ILE A 87 10.98 10.26 9.95
C ILE A 87 10.39 11.61 10.38
N TYR A 88 9.22 11.55 11.02
CA TYR A 88 8.45 12.67 11.53
C TYR A 88 8.00 12.38 12.96
N GLY A 89 8.90 12.63 13.93
CA GLY A 89 8.62 12.35 15.33
C GLY A 89 8.56 10.84 15.60
N ASP A 90 7.39 10.36 16.01
CA ASP A 90 7.10 8.94 16.27
C ASP A 90 6.61 8.19 15.02
N LYS A 91 6.36 8.90 13.90
CA LYS A 91 5.95 8.31 12.63
C LYS A 91 7.06 8.27 11.61
N THR A 92 7.05 7.24 10.78
CA THR A 92 7.90 7.08 9.61
C THR A 92 7.04 6.82 8.38
N ILE A 93 7.33 7.53 7.29
CA ILE A 93 6.76 7.29 5.98
C ILE A 93 7.80 6.59 5.11
N THR A 94 7.50 5.36 4.71
CA THR A 94 8.34 4.54 3.83
C THR A 94 7.74 4.49 2.43
N PHE A 95 8.58 4.70 1.42
CA PHE A 95 8.22 4.62 0.00
C PHE A 95 8.84 3.37 -0.61
N MET A 96 8.04 2.53 -1.27
CA MET A 96 8.51 1.32 -1.94
C MET A 96 8.03 1.22 -3.38
N ASN A 97 8.84 0.64 -4.26
CA ASN A 97 8.48 0.31 -5.64
C ASN A 97 8.81 -1.16 -5.94
N LYS A 98 8.40 -1.66 -7.12
CA LYS A 98 8.83 -2.99 -7.58
C LYS A 98 10.33 -3.02 -7.86
N HIS A 99 10.95 -4.20 -7.65
CA HIS A 99 12.27 -4.49 -8.25
C HIS A 99 12.21 -4.45 -9.78
#